data_AF-A0A2T6KBK8-F1
#
_entry.id   AF-A0A2T6KBK8-F1
#
_cell.length_a   1.000
_cell.length_b   1.000
_cell.length_c   1.000
_cell.angle_alpha   90.00
_cell.angle_beta   90.00
_cell.angle_gamma   90.00
#
_symmetry.space_group_name_H-M   'P 1'
#
loop_
_entity.id
_entity.type
_entity.pdbx_description
1 polymer ?
#
loop_
_entity_poly.entity_id
_entity_poly.type
_entity_poly.pdbx_seq_one_letter_code
_entity_poly.pdbx_strand_id
1 'polypeptide(L)'
;MNTLEWVGKMGTYEWVIDNINFRNKIDAWIQRLSDGSLTDQQIPVVKKYIGELIQGETEFINLVTEFKGRGNQILKLKYIDGLTLEVISVTLKVDDSVIAKKHAKIT
;
A
#
# COMPACT_ATOMS: atom_id res chain seq x y z
N MET A 1 9.45 -13.15 5.77
CA MET A 1 9.65 -12.60 4.42
C MET A 1 10.75 -11.58 4.51
N ASN A 2 11.83 -11.70 3.74
CA ASN A 2 12.93 -10.73 3.78
C ASN A 2 12.78 -9.67 2.67
N THR A 3 13.51 -8.57 2.78
CA THR A 3 13.51 -7.46 1.82
C THR A 3 13.92 -7.87 0.40
N LEU A 4 14.69 -8.95 0.24
CA LEU A 4 15.13 -9.47 -1.06
C LEU A 4 14.02 -10.25 -1.79
N GLU A 5 13.15 -10.97 -1.09
CA GLU A 5 11.96 -11.62 -1.68
C GLU A 5 10.98 -10.60 -2.26
N TRP A 6 10.87 -9.44 -1.61
CA TRP A 6 10.05 -8.31 -2.06
C TRP A 6 10.59 -7.68 -3.35
N VAL A 7 11.90 -7.42 -3.42
CA VAL A 7 12.54 -6.81 -4.60
C VAL A 7 12.36 -7.67 -5.86
N GLY A 8 12.40 -9.00 -5.74
CA GLY A 8 12.23 -9.91 -6.87
C GLY A 8 10.83 -9.93 -7.49
N LYS A 9 9.78 -9.54 -6.73
CA LYS A 9 8.40 -9.49 -7.20
C LYS A 9 7.98 -8.12 -7.77
N MET A 10 8.69 -7.04 -7.45
CA MET A 10 8.26 -5.66 -7.80
C MET A 10 8.66 -5.18 -9.22
N GLY A 11 8.82 -6.09 -10.17
CA GLY A 11 9.23 -5.77 -11.55
C GLY A 11 8.23 -4.91 -12.34
N THR A 12 7.01 -4.72 -11.83
CA THR A 12 5.90 -4.00 -12.48
C THR A 12 5.04 -3.26 -11.43
N TYR A 13 3.93 -2.63 -11.86
CA TYR A 13 2.94 -1.99 -10.97
C TYR A 13 2.22 -2.97 -10.02
N GLU A 14 2.60 -4.26 -10.01
CA GLU A 14 2.11 -5.30 -9.10
C GLU A 14 2.23 -4.90 -7.62
N TRP A 15 3.24 -4.12 -7.24
CA TRP A 15 3.40 -3.65 -5.86
C TRP A 15 2.17 -2.86 -5.36
N VAL A 16 1.44 -2.19 -6.26
CA VAL A 16 0.22 -1.45 -5.90
C VAL A 16 -0.88 -2.40 -5.44
N ILE A 17 -1.03 -3.53 -6.14
CA ILE A 17 -2.02 -4.57 -5.80
C ILE A 17 -1.65 -5.20 -4.46
N ASP A 18 -0.37 -5.51 -4.26
CA ASP A 18 0.12 -6.03 -2.98
C ASP A 18 -0.17 -5.06 -1.83
N ASN A 19 0.09 -3.77 -2.01
CA ASN A 19 -0.20 -2.74 -1.02
C ASN A 19 -1.69 -2.64 -0.68
N ILE A 20 -2.57 -2.64 -1.69
CA ILE A 20 -4.03 -2.61 -1.50
C ILE A 20 -4.48 -3.85 -0.72
N ASN A 21 -4.05 -5.04 -1.12
CA ASN A 21 -4.39 -6.29 -0.45
C ASN A 21 -3.91 -6.30 1.00
N PHE A 22 -2.72 -5.74 1.24
CA PHE A 22 -2.14 -5.66 2.57
C PHE A 22 -2.93 -4.74 3.49
N ARG A 23 -3.30 -3.54 3.01
CA ARG A 23 -4.15 -2.60 3.75
C ARG A 23 -5.53 -3.17 4.04
N ASN A 24 -6.19 -3.76 3.04
CA ASN A 24 -7.48 -4.41 3.21
C ASN A 24 -7.43 -5.50 4.30
N LYS A 25 -6.32 -6.23 4.40
CA LYS A 25 -6.12 -7.23 5.43
C LYS A 25 -5.97 -6.61 6.82
N ILE A 26 -5.19 -5.53 6.95
CA ILE A 26 -5.07 -4.79 8.22
C ILE A 26 -6.45 -4.27 8.66
N ASP A 27 -7.17 -3.60 7.76
CA ASP A 27 -8.48 -3.01 8.03
C ASP A 27 -9.49 -4.07 8.48
N ALA A 28 -9.50 -5.24 7.83
CA ALA A 28 -10.36 -6.35 8.24
C ALA A 28 -10.06 -6.83 9.67
N TRP A 29 -8.78 -6.90 10.07
CA TRP A 29 -8.42 -7.29 11.44
C TRP A 29 -8.73 -6.19 12.46
N ILE A 30 -8.57 -4.91 12.10
CA ILE A 30 -8.97 -3.78 12.95
C ILE A 30 -10.49 -3.77 13.15
N GLN A 31 -11.27 -4.03 12.11
CA GLN A 31 -12.73 -4.16 12.21
C GLN A 31 -13.12 -5.26 13.18
N ARG A 32 -12.53 -6.46 13.04
CA ARG A 32 -12.77 -7.59 13.96
C ARG A 32 -12.34 -7.30 15.40
N LEU A 33 -11.30 -6.50 15.59
CA LEU A 33 -10.89 -6.07 16.91
C LEU A 33 -11.89 -5.08 17.54
N SER A 34 -12.57 -4.30 16.71
CA SER A 34 -13.48 -3.23 17.13
C SER A 34 -14.93 -3.68 17.26
N ASP A 35 -15.35 -4.71 16.51
CA ASP A 35 -16.73 -5.21 16.49
C ASP A 35 -17.07 -6.17 17.66
N GLY A 36 -16.09 -6.47 18.51
CA GLY A 36 -16.26 -7.36 19.66
C GLY A 36 -16.37 -8.84 19.31
N SER A 37 -16.06 -9.23 18.07
CA SER A 37 -16.11 -10.63 17.62
C SER A 37 -14.98 -11.51 18.17
N LEU A 38 -13.99 -10.92 18.84
CA LEU A 38 -12.83 -11.62 19.39
C LEU A 38 -12.97 -11.85 20.89
N THR A 39 -12.52 -13.01 21.36
CA THR A 39 -12.44 -13.30 22.79
C THR A 39 -11.25 -12.60 23.44
N ASP A 40 -11.28 -12.45 24.76
CA ASP A 40 -10.18 -11.86 25.54
C ASP A 40 -8.82 -12.53 25.30
N GLN A 41 -8.82 -13.83 25.00
CA GLN A 41 -7.62 -14.59 24.67
C GLN A 41 -7.12 -14.31 23.24
N GLN A 42 -8.03 -13.99 22.30
CA GLN A 42 -7.69 -13.69 20.90
C GLN A 42 -7.20 -12.25 20.71
N ILE A 43 -7.73 -11.30 21.48
CA ILE A 43 -7.37 -9.88 21.42
C ILE A 43 -5.84 -9.64 21.43
N PRO A 44 -5.04 -10.15 22.37
CA PRO A 44 -3.60 -9.89 22.39
C PRO A 44 -2.87 -10.50 21.19
N VAL A 45 -3.29 -11.66 20.71
CA VAL A 45 -2.72 -12.32 19.53
C VAL A 45 -3.00 -11.50 18.27
N VAL A 46 -4.24 -11.06 18.08
CA VAL A 46 -4.63 -10.23 16.93
C VAL A 46 -3.95 -8.87 16.97
N LYS A 47 -3.85 -8.22 18.15
CA LYS A 47 -3.10 -6.96 18.29
C LYS A 47 -1.63 -7.10 17.89
N LYS A 48 -0.97 -8.17 18.35
CA LYS A 48 0.41 -8.46 17.95
C LYS A 48 0.53 -8.64 16.43
N TYR A 49 -0.37 -9.44 15.86
CA TYR A 49 -0.38 -9.71 14.43
C TYR A 49 -0.61 -8.44 13.59
N ILE A 50 -1.55 -7.57 13.98
CA ILE A 50 -1.76 -6.26 13.35
C ILE A 50 -0.48 -5.42 13.42
N GLY A 51 0.21 -5.42 14.56
CA GLY A 51 1.50 -4.72 14.72
C GLY A 51 2.56 -5.22 13.75
N GLU A 52 2.71 -6.54 13.60
CA GLU A 52 3.63 -7.17 12.63
C GLU A 52 3.26 -6.80 11.18
N LEU A 53 1.97 -6.74 10.86
CA LEU A 53 1.51 -6.28 9.55
C LEU A 53 1.90 -4.81 9.32
N ILE A 54 1.55 -3.90 10.22
CA ILE A 54 1.87 -2.46 10.10
C ILE A 54 3.39 -2.24 9.95
N GLN A 55 4.21 -3.00 10.67
CA GLN A 55 5.66 -2.95 10.49
C GLN A 55 6.07 -3.37 9.08
N GLY A 56 5.52 -4.48 8.57
CA GLY A 56 5.76 -4.94 7.20
C GLY A 56 5.32 -3.92 6.14
N GLU A 57 4.20 -3.22 6.34
CA GLU A 57 3.76 -2.12 5.46
C GLU A 57 4.77 -0.98 5.46
N THR A 58 5.28 -0.62 6.64
CA THR A 58 6.27 0.46 6.77
C THR A 58 7.56 0.13 6.01
N GLU A 59 8.07 -1.10 6.16
CA GLU A 59 9.24 -1.58 5.44
C GLU A 59 9.01 -1.59 3.92
N PHE A 60 7.83 -2.03 3.50
CA PHE A 60 7.42 -2.01 2.11
C PHE A 60 7.40 -0.58 1.55
N ILE A 61 6.71 0.37 2.20
CA ILE A 61 6.63 1.78 1.79
C ILE A 61 8.03 2.39 1.62
N ASN A 62 8.94 2.09 2.54
CA ASN A 62 10.33 2.55 2.45
C ASN A 62 11.01 2.01 1.18
N LEU A 63 10.85 0.72 0.89
CA LEU A 63 11.39 0.12 -0.33
C LEU A 63 10.83 0.77 -1.60
N VAL A 64 9.50 0.97 -1.68
CA VAL A 64 8.88 1.59 -2.87
C VAL A 64 9.27 3.06 -3.03
N THR A 65 9.60 3.73 -1.93
CA THR A 65 10.06 5.13 -1.96
C THR A 65 11.41 5.29 -2.65
N GLU A 66 12.25 4.25 -2.66
CA GLU A 66 13.52 4.25 -3.40
C GLU A 66 13.34 4.15 -4.93
N PHE A 67 12.11 3.87 -5.41
CA PHE A 67 11.85 3.74 -6.84
C PHE A 67 11.87 5.10 -7.53
N LYS A 68 12.84 5.31 -8.42
CA LYS A 68 13.04 6.58 -9.14
C LYS A 68 12.13 6.78 -10.36
N GLY A 69 11.35 5.78 -10.75
CA GLY A 69 10.49 5.87 -11.94
C GLY A 69 9.29 6.79 -11.73
N ARG A 70 9.05 7.73 -12.65
CA ARG A 70 7.89 8.65 -12.60
C ARG A 70 6.55 7.93 -12.40
N GLY A 71 6.37 6.76 -13.01
CA GLY A 71 5.17 5.95 -12.81
C GLY A 71 5.00 5.47 -11.36
N ASN A 72 6.09 5.04 -10.72
CA ASN A 72 6.06 4.62 -9.32
C ASN A 72 5.81 5.81 -8.37
N GLN A 73 6.34 6.99 -8.71
CA GLN A 73 6.04 8.23 -7.98
C GLN A 73 4.54 8.58 -8.03
N ILE A 74 3.92 8.54 -9.22
CA ILE A 74 2.47 8.76 -9.39
C ILE A 74 1.67 7.77 -8.53
N LEU A 75 2.05 6.49 -8.56
CA LEU A 75 1.33 5.45 -7.84
C LEU A 75 1.51 5.53 -6.33
N LYS A 76 2.70 5.91 -5.84
CA LYS A 76 2.91 6.20 -4.42
C LYS A 76 2.00 7.33 -3.96
N LEU A 77 2.01 8.45 -4.68
CA LEU A 77 1.17 9.60 -4.32
C LEU A 77 -0.32 9.23 -4.30
N LYS A 78 -0.77 8.35 -5.20
CA LYS A 78 -2.16 7.91 -5.27
C LYS A 78 -2.55 6.91 -4.18
N TYR A 79 -1.75 5.85 -3.99
CA TYR A 79 -2.15 4.67 -3.22
C TYR A 79 -1.52 4.58 -1.83
N ILE A 80 -0.44 5.31 -1.58
CA ILE A 80 0.19 5.42 -0.26
C ILE A 80 -0.20 6.76 0.37
N ASP A 81 0.04 7.86 -0.35
CA ASP A 81 -0.19 9.22 0.19
C ASP A 81 -1.66 9.68 0.03
N GLY A 82 -2.48 8.92 -0.71
CA GLY A 82 -3.94 9.15 -0.82
C GLY A 82 -4.36 10.37 -1.62
N LEU A 83 -3.49 10.93 -2.46
CA LEU A 83 -3.77 12.15 -3.23
C LEU A 83 -4.72 11.90 -4.41
N THR A 84 -5.48 12.93 -4.80
CA THR A 84 -6.30 12.89 -6.03
C THR A 84 -5.43 13.02 -7.28
N LEU A 85 -5.96 12.60 -8.44
CA LEU A 85 -5.21 12.69 -9.69
C LEU A 85 -4.92 14.16 -10.06
N GLU A 86 -5.82 15.10 -9.74
CA GLU A 86 -5.60 16.53 -10.00
C GLU A 86 -4.43 17.07 -9.17
N VAL A 87 -4.39 16.72 -7.87
CA VAL A 87 -3.28 17.14 -6.99
C VAL A 87 -1.96 16.55 -7.45
N ILE A 88 -1.96 15.29 -7.91
CA ILE A 88 -0.77 14.62 -8.43
C ILE A 88 -0.28 15.29 -9.72
N SER A 89 -1.18 15.63 -10.62
CA SER A 89 -0.87 16.34 -11.87
C SER A 89 -0.16 17.67 -11.60
N VAL A 90 -0.71 18.47 -10.68
CA VAL A 90 -0.12 19.74 -10.25
C VAL A 90 1.25 19.51 -9.60
N THR A 91 1.36 18.52 -8.71
CA THR A 91 2.58 18.23 -7.94
C THR A 91 3.73 17.79 -8.85
N LEU A 92 3.46 16.95 -9.84
CA LEU A 92 4.47 16.40 -10.72
C LEU A 92 4.63 17.18 -12.05
N LYS A 93 3.75 18.16 -12.31
CA LYS A 93 3.63 18.85 -13.61
C LYS A 93 3.46 17.84 -14.75
N VAL A 94 2.63 16.83 -14.53
CA VAL A 94 2.36 15.72 -15.46
C VAL A 94 0.88 15.77 -15.84
N ASP A 95 0.61 15.71 -17.14
CA ASP A 95 -0.76 15.71 -17.68
C ASP A 95 -1.61 14.56 -17.11
N ASP A 96 -2.84 14.89 -16.70
CA ASP A 96 -3.83 14.01 -16.08
C ASP A 96 -4.11 12.76 -16.93
N SER A 97 -4.03 12.85 -18.26
CA SER A 97 -4.25 11.73 -19.17
C SER A 97 -3.18 10.64 -19.04
N VAL A 98 -1.95 11.02 -18.68
CA VAL A 98 -0.85 10.08 -18.42
C VAL A 98 -1.10 9.35 -17.11
N ILE A 99 -1.60 10.04 -16.10
CA ILE A 99 -1.94 9.49 -14.79
C ILE A 99 -3.14 8.51 -14.94
N ALA A 100 -4.20 8.92 -15.65
CA ALA A 100 -5.38 8.10 -15.89
C ALA A 100 -5.05 6.81 -16.65
N LYS A 101 -4.20 6.86 -17.69
CA LYS A 101 -3.73 5.68 -18.43
C LYS A 101 -2.92 4.70 -17.58
N LYS A 102 -2.26 5.19 -16.52
CA LYS A 102 -1.52 4.33 -15.59
C LYS A 102 -2.45 3.68 -14.58
N HIS A 103 -3.42 4.42 -14.06
CA HIS A 103 -4.49 3.89 -13.22
C HIS A 103 -5.27 2.77 -13.92
N ALA A 104 -5.72 3.00 -15.15
CA ALA A 104 -6.47 2.03 -15.96
C ALA A 104 -5.68 0.76 -16.38
N LYS A 105 -4.38 0.67 -16.08
CA LYS A 105 -3.61 -0.57 -16.26
C LYS A 105 -3.57 -1.44 -14.99
N ILE A 106 -3.97 -0.87 -13.87
CA ILE A 106 -3.96 -1.49 -12.54
C ILE A 106 -5.39 -1.88 -12.14
N THR A 107 -6.39 -1.15 -12.63
CA THR A 107 -7.84 -1.36 -12.45
C THR A 107 -8.50 -1.71 -13.76
#